data_AF-A0A0K2ZEX3-F1
#
_entry.id   AF-A0A0K2ZEX3-F1
#
_cell.length_a   1.000
_cell.length_b   1.000
_cell.length_c   1.000
_cell.angle_alpha   90.00
_cell.angle_beta   90.00
_cell.angle_gamma   90.00
#
_symmetry.space_group_name_H-M   'P 1'
#
loop_
_entity.id
_entity.type
_entity.pdbx_description
1 polymer ?
#
loop_
_entity_poly.entity_id
_entity_poly.type
_entity_poly.pdbx_seq_one_letter_code
_entity_poly.pdbx_strand_id
1 'polypeptide(L)'
;MSSQTRAKFGLGPLSLDLGGQRNSGENVRATQADGSSSVASKLQYADNVPLTLTRQFDAAGSEHVAARRYQLGFGKVDANQAQLLNTALARKDSADDAIVAGQDLTLNFSEAQMGALRQRYAQAAQARPFDREQAGAYARMSNEAFALDLARTLCNSPYGLSKRLFHVAARTAPASAPSDPCDPAHPDHAMQRMIDARLTPADPQLATHLLLAARREGLTRVDHVLRNDTGRVFAVQGDPMSADKRTAYVDAQVATATSLQDSVRQLNALNATAQQSAVAAAQETPDAAQRAPAR
;
A
#
# COMPACT_ATOMS: atom_id res chain seq x y z
N MET A 1 -2.79 17.19 -31.88
CA MET A 1 -2.27 16.16 -32.80
C MET A 1 -2.75 14.79 -32.36
N SER A 2 -3.17 13.91 -33.28
CA SER A 2 -3.50 12.52 -32.98
C SER A 2 -2.72 11.58 -33.89
N SER A 3 -2.24 10.47 -33.36
CA SER A 3 -1.50 9.45 -34.11
C SER A 3 -2.18 8.09 -33.94
N GLN A 4 -2.31 7.34 -35.04
CA GLN A 4 -2.80 5.97 -35.07
C GLN A 4 -2.16 5.25 -36.25
N THR A 5 -1.61 4.05 -36.04
CA THR A 5 -1.15 3.18 -37.14
C THR A 5 -2.31 2.29 -37.56
N ARG A 6 -2.63 2.18 -38.86
CA ARG A 6 -3.67 1.26 -39.35
C ARG A 6 -3.15 0.54 -40.58
N ALA A 7 -3.17 -0.79 -40.56
CA ALA A 7 -2.80 -1.62 -41.69
C ALA A 7 -4.05 -2.32 -42.21
N LYS A 8 -4.40 -2.07 -43.47
CA LYS A 8 -5.50 -2.75 -44.16
C LYS A 8 -4.91 -3.69 -45.19
N PHE A 9 -5.23 -4.98 -45.09
CA PHE A 9 -4.86 -6.00 -46.05
C PHE A 9 -6.12 -6.54 -46.71
N GLY A 10 -6.14 -6.61 -48.05
CA GLY A 10 -7.26 -7.14 -48.82
C GLY A 10 -6.77 -8.22 -49.79
N LEU A 11 -7.42 -9.39 -49.76
CA LEU A 11 -7.23 -10.49 -50.72
C LEU A 11 -8.63 -10.99 -51.14
N GLY A 12 -9.13 -10.49 -52.28
CA GLY A 12 -10.48 -10.84 -52.77
C GLY A 12 -11.58 -10.39 -51.80
N PRO A 13 -12.56 -11.24 -51.43
CA PRO A 13 -13.62 -10.87 -50.48
C PRO A 13 -13.16 -10.83 -49.00
N LEU A 14 -11.91 -11.20 -48.70
CA LEU A 14 -11.36 -11.19 -47.34
C LEU A 14 -10.59 -9.89 -47.10
N SER A 15 -11.09 -9.09 -46.15
CA SER A 15 -10.43 -7.88 -45.66
C SER A 15 -10.00 -8.06 -44.20
N LEU A 16 -8.73 -7.80 -43.92
CA LEU A 16 -8.16 -7.76 -42.57
C LEU A 16 -7.78 -6.30 -42.26
N ASP A 17 -8.37 -5.74 -41.21
CA ASP A 17 -8.09 -4.39 -40.74
C ASP A 17 -7.42 -4.46 -39.36
N LEU A 18 -6.12 -4.21 -39.32
CA LEU A 18 -5.35 -4.07 -38.08
C LEU A 18 -5.19 -2.60 -37.74
N GLY A 19 -6.08 -2.09 -36.89
CA GLY A 19 -5.94 -0.80 -36.25
C GLY A 19 -5.04 -0.88 -35.02
N GLY A 20 -3.92 -0.16 -35.03
CA GLY A 20 -3.13 0.17 -33.85
C GLY A 20 -3.85 1.16 -32.93
N GLN A 21 -3.34 1.27 -31.71
CA GLN A 21 -3.92 2.11 -30.67
C GLN A 21 -3.82 3.61 -31.00
N ARG A 22 -4.85 4.38 -30.66
CA ARG A 22 -4.90 5.82 -30.91
C ARG A 22 -4.23 6.58 -29.76
N ASN A 23 -3.33 7.50 -30.10
CA ASN A 23 -2.73 8.42 -29.16
C ASN A 23 -3.14 9.86 -29.52
N SER A 24 -3.38 10.71 -28.53
CA SER A 24 -3.64 12.13 -28.75
C SER A 24 -2.82 13.01 -27.81
N GLY A 25 -2.49 14.20 -28.32
CA GLY A 25 -1.79 15.24 -27.60
C GLY A 25 -2.32 16.61 -27.98
N GLU A 26 -2.63 17.45 -27.00
CA GLU A 26 -3.07 18.83 -27.17
C GLU A 26 -2.24 19.72 -26.25
N ASN A 27 -1.68 20.81 -26.79
CA ASN A 27 -0.96 21.82 -26.02
C ASN A 27 -1.63 23.17 -26.19
N VAL A 28 -2.02 23.79 -25.08
CA VAL A 28 -2.57 25.15 -25.04
C VAL A 28 -1.61 26.02 -24.26
N ARG A 29 -1.11 27.10 -24.87
CA ARG A 29 -0.30 28.13 -24.22
C ARG A 29 -1.14 29.40 -24.05
N ALA A 30 -1.23 29.89 -22.82
CA ALA A 30 -1.81 31.19 -22.51
C ALA A 30 -0.69 32.13 -22.04
N THR A 31 -0.43 33.19 -22.79
CA THR A 31 0.57 34.22 -22.46
C THR A 31 -0.14 35.42 -21.82
N GLN A 32 0.39 35.89 -20.69
CA GLN A 32 -0.11 37.03 -19.94
C GLN A 32 0.50 38.34 -20.48
N ALA A 33 -0.08 39.48 -20.10
CA ALA A 33 0.40 40.80 -20.52
C ALA A 33 1.81 41.14 -20.01
N ASP A 34 2.22 40.55 -18.89
CA ASP A 34 3.56 40.69 -18.32
C ASP A 34 4.61 39.79 -19.00
N GLY A 35 4.22 39.03 -20.03
CA GLY A 35 5.08 38.11 -20.77
C GLY A 35 5.19 36.71 -20.16
N SER A 36 4.69 36.48 -18.95
CA SER A 36 4.61 35.14 -18.36
C SER A 36 3.65 34.25 -19.15
N SER A 37 3.78 32.92 -19.02
CA SER A 37 2.87 32.01 -19.70
C SER A 37 2.57 30.73 -18.94
N SER A 38 1.38 30.17 -19.19
CA SER A 38 0.96 28.86 -18.73
C SER A 38 0.78 27.92 -19.92
N VAL A 39 1.25 26.68 -19.81
CA VAL A 39 1.13 25.64 -20.84
C VAL A 39 0.41 24.44 -20.26
N ALA A 40 -0.78 24.13 -20.78
CA ALA A 40 -1.52 22.91 -20.47
C ALA A 40 -1.30 21.88 -21.60
N SER A 41 -0.73 20.73 -21.25
CA SER A 41 -0.45 19.61 -22.17
C SER A 41 -1.35 18.43 -21.81
N LYS A 42 -2.37 18.15 -22.63
CA LYS A 42 -3.26 16.99 -22.47
C LYS A 42 -2.76 15.85 -23.33
N LEU A 43 -2.66 14.66 -22.75
CA LEU A 43 -2.10 13.47 -23.37
C LEU A 43 -2.99 12.27 -23.09
N GLN A 44 -3.27 11.49 -24.12
CA GLN A 44 -4.01 10.23 -24.03
C GLN A 44 -3.29 9.17 -24.86
N TYR A 45 -3.03 8.01 -24.26
CA TYR A 45 -2.39 6.87 -24.94
C TYR A 45 -3.35 5.70 -24.93
N ALA A 46 -3.78 5.21 -26.09
CA ALA A 46 -4.80 4.16 -26.18
C ALA A 46 -6.03 4.51 -25.31
N ASP A 47 -6.52 3.54 -24.54
CA ASP A 47 -7.58 3.68 -23.53
C ASP A 47 -7.03 3.85 -22.11
N ASN A 48 -5.77 4.30 -21.96
CA ASN A 48 -5.18 4.55 -20.64
C ASN A 48 -5.80 5.77 -19.95
N VAL A 49 -5.44 6.03 -18.70
CA VAL A 49 -5.85 7.25 -18.01
C VAL A 49 -5.25 8.51 -18.67
N PRO A 50 -6.08 9.51 -19.07
CA PRO A 50 -5.59 10.77 -19.61
C PRO A 50 -4.74 11.54 -18.59
N LEU A 51 -3.63 12.11 -19.06
CA LEU A 51 -2.75 12.98 -18.29
C LEU A 51 -2.88 14.43 -18.79
N THR A 52 -3.14 15.36 -17.88
CA THR A 52 -2.95 16.79 -18.13
C THR A 52 -1.77 17.30 -17.31
N LEU A 53 -0.77 17.86 -17.97
CA LEU A 53 0.38 18.52 -17.35
C LEU A 53 0.29 20.03 -17.57
N THR A 54 0.16 20.79 -16.49
CA THR A 54 0.19 22.26 -16.52
C THR A 54 1.53 22.76 -16.01
N ARG A 55 2.17 23.64 -16.80
CA ARG A 55 3.47 24.28 -16.53
C ARG A 55 3.33 25.78 -16.56
N GLN A 56 4.11 26.48 -15.75
CA GLN A 56 4.15 27.94 -15.72
C GLN A 56 5.57 28.43 -16.00
N PHE A 57 5.68 29.50 -16.77
CA PHE A 57 6.93 30.12 -17.17
C PHE A 57 6.87 31.61 -16.85
N ASP A 58 7.97 32.16 -16.36
CA ASP A 58 8.13 33.60 -16.24
C ASP A 58 8.30 34.29 -17.60
N ALA A 59 8.37 35.63 -17.60
CA ALA A 59 8.56 36.43 -18.80
C ALA A 59 9.90 36.19 -19.52
N ALA A 60 10.91 35.67 -18.80
CA ALA A 60 12.20 35.28 -19.38
C ALA A 60 12.16 33.87 -19.99
N GLY A 61 11.06 33.14 -19.83
CA GLY A 61 10.89 31.78 -20.32
C GLY A 61 11.41 30.70 -19.36
N SER A 62 11.81 31.06 -18.13
CA SER A 62 12.22 30.07 -17.13
C SER A 62 11.00 29.41 -16.50
N GLU A 63 11.05 28.10 -16.33
CA GLU A 63 9.92 27.36 -15.78
C GLU A 63 9.87 27.41 -14.24
N HIS A 64 8.70 27.69 -13.70
CA HIS A 64 8.39 27.50 -12.29
C HIS A 64 8.04 26.04 -12.01
N VAL A 65 9.07 25.18 -11.92
CA VAL A 65 8.91 23.72 -11.77
C VAL A 65 8.04 23.34 -10.56
N ALA A 66 8.13 24.05 -9.43
CA ALA A 66 7.29 23.80 -8.26
C ALA A 66 5.78 24.08 -8.50
N ALA A 67 5.47 24.92 -9.49
CA ALA A 67 4.10 25.22 -9.91
C ALA A 67 3.51 24.16 -10.86
N ARG A 68 4.30 23.16 -11.29
CA ARG A 68 3.79 22.05 -12.12
C ARG A 68 2.62 21.35 -11.45
N ARG A 69 1.61 21.02 -12.25
CA ARG A 69 0.44 20.24 -11.83
C ARG A 69 0.22 19.09 -12.79
N TYR A 70 -0.02 17.91 -12.23
CA TYR A 70 -0.31 16.68 -12.96
C TYR A 70 -1.73 16.23 -12.62
N GLN A 71 -2.56 16.03 -13.63
CA GLN A 71 -3.94 15.59 -13.45
C GLN A 71 -4.16 14.28 -14.20
N LEU A 72 -4.69 13.28 -13.49
CA LEU A 72 -5.01 11.96 -14.03
C LEU A 72 -6.54 11.78 -13.98
N GLY A 73 -7.18 11.72 -15.15
CA GLY A 73 -8.65 11.70 -15.26
C GLY A 73 -9.21 10.28 -15.29
N PHE A 74 -9.84 9.83 -14.21
CA PHE A 74 -10.45 8.51 -14.14
C PHE A 74 -11.89 8.48 -14.70
N GLY A 75 -12.51 9.66 -14.87
CA GLY A 75 -13.91 9.75 -15.22
C GLY A 75 -14.79 9.14 -14.12
N LYS A 76 -15.92 8.54 -14.51
CA LYS A 76 -16.80 7.83 -13.58
C LYS A 76 -16.13 6.58 -13.02
N VAL A 77 -15.84 6.59 -11.73
CA VAL A 77 -15.27 5.42 -11.04
C VAL A 77 -16.34 4.40 -10.66
N ASP A 78 -16.04 3.12 -10.76
CA ASP A 78 -16.89 2.05 -10.21
C ASP A 78 -16.54 1.74 -8.74
N ALA A 79 -17.31 0.84 -8.11
CA ALA A 79 -17.12 0.47 -6.71
C ALA A 79 -15.75 -0.15 -6.42
N ASN A 80 -15.23 -0.99 -7.32
CA ASN A 80 -13.92 -1.62 -7.15
C ASN A 80 -12.79 -0.59 -7.27
N GLN A 81 -12.91 0.34 -8.23
CA GLN A 81 -11.96 1.44 -8.39
C GLN A 81 -11.96 2.36 -7.17
N ALA A 82 -13.14 2.75 -6.69
CA ALA A 82 -13.29 3.58 -5.49
C ALA A 82 -12.61 2.94 -4.28
N GLN A 83 -12.82 1.64 -4.04
CA GLN A 83 -12.17 0.91 -2.95
C GLN A 83 -10.64 0.90 -3.08
N LEU A 84 -10.12 0.53 -4.26
CA LEU A 84 -8.68 0.49 -4.51
C LEU A 84 -8.03 1.86 -4.32
N LEU A 85 -8.67 2.93 -4.78
CA LEU A 85 -8.16 4.30 -4.71
C LEU A 85 -8.21 4.86 -3.28
N ASN A 86 -9.29 4.61 -2.54
CA ASN A 86 -9.38 5.02 -1.13
C ASN A 86 -8.26 4.38 -0.31
N THR A 87 -8.01 3.08 -0.51
CA THR A 87 -6.90 2.39 0.16
C THR A 87 -5.54 2.91 -0.30
N ALA A 88 -5.33 3.08 -1.61
CA ALA A 88 -4.05 3.55 -2.15
C ALA A 88 -3.67 4.96 -1.69
N LEU A 89 -4.66 5.82 -1.50
CA LEU A 89 -4.50 7.20 -1.06
C LEU A 89 -4.58 7.36 0.47
N ALA A 90 -4.73 6.25 1.21
CA ALA A 90 -4.89 6.22 2.67
C ALA A 90 -5.98 7.19 3.17
N ARG A 91 -7.08 7.33 2.42
CA ARG A 91 -8.22 8.14 2.86
C ARG A 91 -8.95 7.38 3.97
N LYS A 92 -9.22 8.07 5.09
CA LYS A 92 -10.05 7.51 6.17
C LYS A 92 -11.49 7.35 5.66
N ASP A 93 -12.18 6.32 6.13
CA ASP A 93 -13.59 6.02 5.82
C ASP A 93 -14.60 7.07 6.35
N SER A 94 -14.14 8.26 6.75
CA SER A 94 -15.02 9.38 7.07
C SER A 94 -15.73 9.85 5.80
N ALA A 95 -17.07 9.85 5.82
CA ALA A 95 -17.92 9.98 4.65
C ALA A 95 -17.68 11.20 3.74
N ASP A 96 -17.04 12.27 4.24
CA ASP A 96 -16.88 13.52 3.49
C ASP A 96 -15.73 13.50 2.46
N ASP A 97 -14.69 12.67 2.64
CA ASP A 97 -13.51 12.64 1.77
C ASP A 97 -13.35 11.35 0.94
N ALA A 98 -14.23 10.36 1.17
CA ALA A 98 -14.17 9.07 0.50
C ALA A 98 -14.54 9.18 -0.99
N ILE A 99 -13.79 8.49 -1.84
CA ILE A 99 -14.16 8.30 -3.24
C ILE A 99 -15.34 7.32 -3.28
N VAL A 100 -16.43 7.67 -3.95
CA VAL A 100 -17.64 6.84 -4.06
C VAL A 100 -17.90 6.40 -5.50
N ALA A 101 -18.55 5.25 -5.67
CA ALA A 101 -18.92 4.74 -6.98
C ALA A 101 -19.84 5.74 -7.72
N GLY A 102 -19.63 5.90 -9.03
CA GLY A 102 -20.35 6.83 -9.89
C GLY A 102 -19.82 8.26 -9.90
N GLN A 103 -18.90 8.60 -8.98
CA GLN A 103 -18.22 9.90 -8.91
C GLN A 103 -17.33 10.11 -10.13
N ASP A 104 -17.35 11.31 -10.70
CA ASP A 104 -16.33 11.72 -11.68
C ASP A 104 -15.05 12.13 -10.94
N LEU A 105 -13.95 11.40 -11.15
CA LEU A 105 -12.72 11.55 -10.39
C LEU A 105 -11.56 12.03 -11.28
N THR A 106 -10.88 13.06 -10.79
CA THR A 106 -9.56 13.47 -11.28
C THR A 106 -8.59 13.53 -10.11
N LEU A 107 -7.49 12.78 -10.19
CA LEU A 107 -6.42 12.88 -9.21
C LEU A 107 -5.48 14.01 -9.59
N ASN A 108 -5.20 14.90 -8.64
CA ASN A 108 -4.34 16.06 -8.83
C ASN A 108 -3.08 15.91 -7.97
N PHE A 109 -1.92 16.08 -8.59
CA PHE A 109 -0.63 16.03 -7.92
C PHE A 109 0.14 17.34 -8.18
N SER A 110 0.68 17.92 -7.11
CA SER A 110 1.76 18.90 -7.20
C SER A 110 3.08 18.23 -7.60
N GLU A 111 4.09 19.02 -7.96
CA GLU A 111 5.45 18.55 -8.22
C GLU A 111 6.01 17.70 -7.06
N ALA A 112 5.85 18.19 -5.82
CA ALA A 112 6.30 17.46 -4.63
C ALA A 112 5.54 16.14 -4.44
N GLN A 113 4.22 16.13 -4.65
CA GLN A 113 3.41 14.92 -4.53
C GLN A 113 3.75 13.89 -5.61
N MET A 114 4.03 14.32 -6.84
CA MET A 114 4.48 13.45 -7.92
C MET A 114 5.86 12.86 -7.61
N GLY A 115 6.77 13.66 -7.04
CA GLY A 115 8.06 13.17 -6.55
C GLY A 115 7.95 12.12 -5.46
N ALA A 116 7.05 12.33 -4.49
CA ALA A 116 6.77 11.34 -3.45
C ALA A 116 6.18 10.05 -4.03
N LEU A 117 5.25 10.15 -5.00
CA LEU A 117 4.69 8.99 -5.69
C LEU A 117 5.78 8.20 -6.44
N ARG A 118 6.66 8.88 -7.17
CA ARG A 118 7.79 8.28 -7.88
C ARG A 118 8.73 7.52 -6.92
N GLN A 119 9.03 8.11 -5.77
CA GLN A 119 9.84 7.47 -4.73
C GLN A 119 9.16 6.20 -4.18
N ARG A 120 7.83 6.22 -3.99
CA ARG A 120 7.08 5.01 -3.61
C ARG A 120 7.19 3.92 -4.67
N TYR A 121 7.06 4.25 -5.95
CA TYR A 121 7.25 3.27 -7.03
C TYR A 121 8.67 2.68 -7.04
N ALA A 122 9.70 3.51 -6.80
CA ALA A 122 11.07 3.03 -6.66
C ALA A 122 11.21 2.05 -5.49
N GLN A 123 10.68 2.39 -4.30
CA GLN A 123 10.72 1.53 -3.11
C GLN A 123 9.98 0.20 -3.33
N ALA A 124 8.78 0.25 -3.91
CA ALA A 124 7.98 -0.95 -4.20
C ALA A 124 8.69 -1.91 -5.18
N ALA A 125 9.48 -1.37 -6.11
CA ALA A 125 10.32 -2.18 -7.00
C ALA A 125 11.55 -2.76 -6.27
N GLN A 126 12.17 -2.03 -5.33
CA GLN A 126 13.30 -2.56 -4.54
C GLN A 126 12.91 -3.77 -3.68
N ALA A 127 11.65 -3.84 -3.23
CA ALA A 127 11.14 -4.96 -2.45
C ALA A 127 11.15 -6.30 -3.23
N ARG A 128 11.41 -6.29 -4.54
CA ARG A 128 11.47 -7.49 -5.38
C ARG A 128 12.89 -7.70 -5.91
N PRO A 129 13.54 -8.86 -5.66
CA PRO A 129 14.92 -9.10 -6.06
C PRO A 129 15.20 -8.89 -7.56
N PHE A 130 14.21 -9.18 -8.41
CA PHE A 130 14.30 -9.08 -9.87
C PHE A 130 14.00 -7.68 -10.43
N ASP A 131 13.47 -6.75 -9.63
CA ASP A 131 13.02 -5.43 -10.10
C ASP A 131 13.99 -4.28 -9.72
N ARG A 132 15.23 -4.61 -9.29
CA ARG A 132 16.24 -3.63 -8.84
C ARG A 132 16.63 -2.60 -9.91
N GLU A 133 16.74 -3.03 -11.16
CA GLU A 133 17.04 -2.12 -12.27
C GLU A 133 15.92 -1.09 -12.46
N GLN A 134 14.67 -1.55 -12.40
CA GLN A 134 13.49 -0.70 -12.53
C GLN A 134 13.35 0.27 -11.34
N ALA A 135 13.68 -0.17 -10.13
CA ALA A 135 13.79 0.74 -8.99
C ALA A 135 14.81 1.86 -9.21
N GLY A 136 15.99 1.51 -9.73
CA GLY A 136 17.03 2.46 -10.09
C GLY A 136 16.60 3.42 -11.21
N ALA A 137 15.82 2.92 -12.18
CA ALA A 137 15.25 3.74 -13.24
C ALA A 137 14.28 4.79 -12.67
N TYR A 138 13.29 4.38 -11.86
CA TYR A 138 12.35 5.31 -11.23
C TYR A 138 13.05 6.35 -10.35
N ALA A 139 14.10 5.97 -9.61
CA ALA A 139 14.85 6.88 -8.76
C ALA A 139 15.57 8.00 -9.55
N ARG A 140 16.03 7.71 -10.78
CA ARG A 140 16.75 8.66 -11.65
C ARG A 140 15.84 9.50 -12.55
N MET A 141 14.61 9.06 -12.80
CA MET A 141 13.65 9.80 -13.63
C MET A 141 13.24 11.13 -13.00
N SER A 142 13.01 12.15 -13.85
CA SER A 142 12.29 13.35 -13.44
C SER A 142 10.81 13.02 -13.15
N ASN A 143 10.13 13.88 -12.39
CA ASN A 143 8.72 13.67 -12.06
C ASN A 143 7.82 13.74 -13.31
N GLU A 144 8.18 14.56 -14.29
CA GLU A 144 7.51 14.62 -15.60
C GLU A 144 7.72 13.34 -16.40
N ALA A 145 8.96 12.84 -16.50
CA ALA A 145 9.24 11.59 -17.19
C ALA A 145 8.48 10.42 -16.55
N PHE A 146 8.43 10.40 -15.22
CA PHE A 146 7.65 9.41 -14.46
C PHE A 146 6.14 9.53 -14.71
N ALA A 147 5.56 10.72 -14.70
CA ALA A 147 4.13 10.92 -14.99
C ALA A 147 3.77 10.49 -16.42
N LEU A 148 4.65 10.78 -17.39
CA LEU A 148 4.51 10.32 -18.77
C LEU A 148 4.60 8.79 -18.88
N ASP A 149 5.53 8.16 -18.15
CA ASP A 149 5.67 6.70 -18.11
C ASP A 149 4.42 6.03 -17.51
N LEU A 150 3.90 6.59 -16.41
CA LEU A 150 2.62 6.17 -15.83
C LEU A 150 1.50 6.23 -16.88
N ALA A 151 1.34 7.37 -17.57
CA ALA A 151 0.28 7.53 -18.58
C ALA A 151 0.45 6.61 -19.80
N ARG A 152 1.69 6.27 -20.17
CA ARG A 152 2.02 5.46 -21.36
C ARG A 152 1.95 3.96 -21.13
N THR A 153 2.08 3.48 -19.90
CA THR A 153 2.18 2.03 -19.65
C THR A 153 0.94 1.32 -20.23
N LEU A 154 1.15 0.28 -21.05
CA LEU A 154 0.05 -0.49 -21.63
C LEU A 154 -0.79 -1.15 -20.54
N CYS A 155 -2.11 -1.21 -20.73
CA CYS A 155 -3.10 -1.67 -19.75
C CYS A 155 -3.29 -0.75 -18.53
N ASN A 156 -2.92 0.53 -18.63
CA ASN A 156 -3.15 1.51 -17.58
C ASN A 156 -4.52 2.19 -17.74
N SER A 157 -5.55 1.39 -18.01
CA SER A 157 -6.95 1.82 -17.93
C SER A 157 -7.25 2.34 -16.52
N PRO A 158 -8.36 3.08 -16.31
CA PRO A 158 -8.73 3.57 -14.98
C PRO A 158 -8.64 2.49 -13.88
N TYR A 159 -9.17 1.30 -14.14
CA TYR A 159 -9.04 0.16 -13.22
C TYR A 159 -7.59 -0.34 -13.08
N GLY A 160 -6.85 -0.49 -14.18
CA GLY A 160 -5.47 -0.96 -14.17
C GLY A 160 -4.55 -0.04 -13.35
N LEU A 161 -4.71 1.28 -13.51
CA LEU A 161 -3.97 2.26 -12.73
C LEU A 161 -4.36 2.24 -11.25
N SER A 162 -5.65 2.18 -10.93
CA SER A 162 -6.13 2.02 -9.54
C SER A 162 -5.49 0.82 -8.85
N LYS A 163 -5.43 -0.33 -9.54
CA LYS A 163 -4.79 -1.56 -9.03
C LYS A 163 -3.29 -1.39 -8.83
N ARG A 164 -2.58 -0.71 -9.75
CA ARG A 164 -1.14 -0.44 -9.62
C ARG A 164 -0.85 0.49 -8.45
N LEU A 165 -1.61 1.59 -8.31
CA LEU A 165 -1.50 2.50 -7.18
C LEU A 165 -1.73 1.77 -5.85
N PHE A 166 -2.75 0.91 -5.79
CA PHE A 166 -3.01 0.07 -4.63
C PHE A 166 -1.85 -0.89 -4.33
N HIS A 167 -1.32 -1.61 -5.32
CA HIS A 167 -0.18 -2.51 -5.10
C HIS A 167 1.09 -1.78 -4.67
N VAL A 168 1.38 -0.61 -5.23
CA VAL A 168 2.51 0.21 -4.79
C VAL A 168 2.28 0.70 -3.37
N ALA A 169 1.09 1.22 -3.06
CA ALA A 169 0.72 1.63 -1.72
C ALA A 169 0.86 0.47 -0.73
N ALA A 170 0.35 -0.72 -1.03
CA ALA A 170 0.45 -1.90 -0.17
C ALA A 170 1.89 -2.40 0.04
N ARG A 171 2.78 -2.16 -0.93
CA ARG A 171 4.20 -2.57 -0.85
C ARG A 171 5.10 -1.52 -0.20
N THR A 172 4.73 -0.24 -0.31
CA THR A 172 5.45 0.89 0.32
C THR A 172 4.87 1.31 1.64
N ALA A 173 3.63 0.92 1.92
CA ALA A 173 3.16 0.85 3.28
C ALA A 173 4.23 0.03 4.02
N PRO A 174 4.75 0.52 5.16
CA PRO A 174 5.33 -0.44 6.09
C PRO A 174 4.30 -1.56 6.21
N ALA A 175 4.71 -2.83 6.16
CA ALA A 175 3.82 -3.98 6.25
C ALA A 175 2.94 -3.85 7.50
N SER A 176 1.80 -3.16 7.37
CA SER A 176 1.22 -2.34 8.44
C SER A 176 2.27 -1.37 9.05
N ALA A 177 1.89 -0.15 9.44
CA ALA A 177 2.63 0.39 10.59
C ALA A 177 2.50 -0.67 11.69
N PRO A 178 3.57 -1.05 12.41
CA PRO A 178 3.43 -1.98 13.51
C PRO A 178 2.26 -1.51 14.37
N SER A 179 1.11 -2.20 14.30
CA SER A 179 -0.06 -1.80 15.06
C SER A 179 0.31 -1.98 16.51
N ASP A 180 0.11 -0.95 17.31
CA ASP A 180 0.49 -0.99 18.72
C ASP A 180 -0.44 -2.01 19.40
N PRO A 181 0.06 -2.98 20.18
CA PRO A 181 -0.82 -3.88 20.94
C PRO A 181 -1.76 -3.13 21.91
N CYS A 182 -1.47 -1.87 22.23
CA CYS A 182 -2.37 -1.01 23.00
C CYS A 182 -3.60 -0.54 22.19
N ASP A 183 -3.56 -0.61 20.85
CA ASP A 183 -4.68 -0.25 19.99
C ASP A 183 -5.81 -1.29 20.10
N PRO A 184 -7.08 -0.89 20.31
CA PRO A 184 -8.20 -1.82 20.40
C PRO A 184 -8.43 -2.71 19.17
N ALA A 185 -7.94 -2.27 18.01
CA ALA A 185 -8.05 -3.02 16.75
C ALA A 185 -6.94 -4.09 16.59
N HIS A 186 -5.95 -4.14 17.48
CA HIS A 186 -4.86 -5.11 17.40
C HIS A 186 -5.33 -6.51 17.83
N PRO A 187 -4.97 -7.59 17.11
CA PRO A 187 -5.40 -8.95 17.46
C PRO A 187 -4.98 -9.40 18.87
N ASP A 188 -3.86 -8.89 19.37
CA ASP A 188 -3.37 -9.20 20.72
C ASP A 188 -3.78 -8.16 21.79
N HIS A 189 -4.67 -7.20 21.47
CA HIS A 189 -5.09 -6.15 22.43
C HIS A 189 -5.60 -6.72 23.76
N ALA A 190 -6.40 -7.78 23.68
CA ALA A 190 -6.94 -8.44 24.86
C ALA A 190 -5.83 -9.02 25.75
N MET A 191 -4.81 -9.63 25.15
CA MET A 191 -3.69 -10.21 25.90
C MET A 191 -2.77 -9.12 26.48
N GLN A 192 -2.52 -8.05 25.72
CA GLN A 192 -1.79 -6.87 26.19
C GLN A 192 -2.44 -6.30 27.46
N ARG A 193 -3.76 -6.07 27.43
CA ARG A 193 -4.55 -5.62 28.60
C ARG A 193 -4.42 -6.55 29.80
N MET A 194 -4.41 -7.87 29.58
CA MET A 194 -4.29 -8.85 30.67
C MET A 194 -2.91 -8.79 31.33
N ILE A 195 -1.86 -8.57 30.55
CA ILE A 195 -0.48 -8.40 31.03
C ILE A 195 -0.36 -7.08 31.79
N ASP A 196 -0.79 -5.97 31.19
CA ASP A 196 -0.71 -4.64 31.81
C ASP A 196 -1.44 -4.59 33.16
N ALA A 197 -2.60 -5.24 33.27
CA ALA A 197 -3.36 -5.30 34.51
C ALA A 197 -2.68 -6.09 35.64
N ARG A 198 -1.70 -6.96 35.32
CA ARG A 198 -1.04 -7.87 36.26
C ARG A 198 0.44 -7.55 36.47
N LEU A 199 1.03 -6.74 35.61
CA LEU A 199 2.43 -6.34 35.70
C LEU A 199 2.58 -5.21 36.73
N THR A 200 3.33 -5.46 37.80
CA THR A 200 3.57 -4.48 38.86
C THR A 200 5.08 -4.42 39.19
N PRO A 201 5.72 -3.23 39.13
CA PRO A 201 5.17 -1.95 38.66
C PRO A 201 4.84 -1.96 37.16
N ALA A 202 3.98 -1.05 36.72
CA ALA A 202 3.62 -0.91 35.31
C ALA A 202 4.85 -0.49 34.48
N ASP A 203 5.11 -1.23 33.41
CA ASP A 203 6.21 -0.99 32.48
C ASP A 203 5.76 -1.40 31.06
N PRO A 204 5.45 -0.43 30.18
CA PRO A 204 4.93 -0.70 28.83
C PRO A 204 5.91 -1.48 27.94
N GLN A 205 7.22 -1.28 28.12
CA GLN A 205 8.24 -1.94 27.32
C GLN A 205 8.38 -3.41 27.73
N LEU A 206 8.42 -3.66 29.04
CA LEU A 206 8.41 -5.01 29.59
C LEU A 206 7.11 -5.77 29.27
N ALA A 207 5.96 -5.10 29.34
CA ALA A 207 4.67 -5.69 28.99
C ALA A 207 4.61 -6.13 27.52
N THR A 208 5.02 -5.26 26.60
CA THR A 208 5.04 -5.56 25.16
C THR A 208 6.03 -6.67 24.82
N HIS A 209 7.19 -6.71 25.48
CA HIS A 209 8.17 -7.76 25.27
C HIS A 209 7.70 -9.10 25.86
N LEU A 210 7.02 -9.08 27.01
CA LEU A 210 6.41 -10.27 27.59
C LEU A 210 5.27 -10.81 26.70
N LEU A 211 4.49 -9.93 26.08
CA LEU A 211 3.48 -10.31 25.08
C LEU A 211 4.12 -11.03 23.89
N LEU A 212 5.21 -10.47 23.34
CA LEU A 212 5.97 -11.09 22.26
C LEU A 212 6.47 -12.50 22.64
N ALA A 213 7.03 -12.65 23.85
CA ALA A 213 7.47 -13.96 24.34
C ALA A 213 6.30 -14.95 24.49
N ALA A 214 5.18 -14.51 25.05
CA ALA A 214 3.96 -15.32 25.19
C ALA A 214 3.46 -15.84 23.84
N ARG A 215 3.43 -15.00 22.80
CA ARG A 215 3.01 -15.38 21.45
C ARG A 215 3.97 -16.36 20.79
N ARG A 216 5.28 -16.20 20.98
CA ARG A 216 6.30 -17.15 20.48
C ARG A 216 6.16 -18.54 21.09
N GLU A 217 5.86 -18.61 22.39
CA GLU A 217 5.60 -19.87 23.09
C GLU A 217 4.17 -20.41 22.86
N GLY A 218 3.39 -19.72 22.01
CA GLY A 218 2.06 -20.11 21.57
C GLY A 218 0.96 -19.97 22.63
N LEU A 219 1.17 -19.15 23.66
CA LEU A 219 0.12 -18.81 24.62
C LEU A 219 -1.01 -18.09 23.89
N THR A 220 -2.24 -18.42 24.27
CA THR A 220 -3.46 -17.80 23.72
C THR A 220 -4.12 -16.84 24.70
N ARG A 221 -3.74 -16.90 25.98
CA ARG A 221 -4.10 -15.94 27.04
C ARG A 221 -3.02 -15.90 28.12
N VAL A 222 -3.07 -14.90 29.01
CA VAL A 222 -2.18 -14.80 30.18
C VAL A 222 -3.03 -14.69 31.44
N ASP A 223 -3.01 -15.74 32.26
CA ASP A 223 -3.79 -15.83 33.49
C ASP A 223 -3.02 -15.22 34.68
N HIS A 224 -1.69 -15.38 34.72
CA HIS A 224 -0.81 -14.83 35.76
C HIS A 224 0.47 -14.19 35.18
N VAL A 225 0.95 -13.13 35.82
CA VAL A 225 2.27 -12.53 35.60
C VAL A 225 3.07 -12.64 36.89
N LEU A 226 4.23 -13.30 36.85
CA LEU A 226 5.06 -13.56 38.02
C LEU A 226 6.46 -13.00 37.79
N ARG A 227 7.08 -12.43 38.82
CA ARG A 227 8.47 -11.96 38.76
C ARG A 227 9.31 -12.76 39.76
N ASN A 228 10.51 -13.15 39.35
CA ASN A 228 11.45 -13.80 40.26
C ASN A 228 12.56 -12.81 40.71
N ASP A 229 13.34 -13.25 41.68
CA ASP A 229 14.42 -12.44 42.28
C ASP A 229 15.58 -12.19 41.30
N THR A 230 15.69 -12.98 40.23
CA THR A 230 16.73 -12.83 39.20
C THR A 230 16.33 -11.83 38.10
N GLY A 231 15.19 -11.14 38.24
CA GLY A 231 14.74 -10.14 37.27
C GLY A 231 14.00 -10.72 36.04
N ARG A 232 13.69 -12.03 36.03
CA ARG A 232 12.82 -12.62 35.01
C ARG A 232 11.36 -12.38 35.32
N VAL A 233 10.59 -12.11 34.28
CA VAL A 233 9.14 -11.99 34.34
C VAL A 233 8.51 -13.08 33.50
N PHE A 234 7.53 -13.77 34.08
CA PHE A 234 6.86 -14.93 33.51
C PHE A 234 5.42 -14.60 33.19
N ALA A 235 4.95 -14.95 32.01
CA ALA A 235 3.55 -15.02 31.64
C ALA A 235 3.10 -16.48 31.72
N VAL A 236 2.05 -16.75 32.49
CA VAL A 236 1.55 -18.10 32.74
C VAL A 236 0.10 -18.20 32.25
N GLN A 237 -0.18 -19.23 31.46
CA GLN A 237 -1.52 -19.66 31.09
C GLN A 237 -1.89 -20.91 31.91
N GLY A 238 -3.05 -20.87 32.57
CA GLY A 238 -3.50 -21.86 33.53
C GLY A 238 -3.03 -21.58 34.96
N ASP A 239 -3.35 -22.51 35.87
CA ASP A 239 -2.92 -22.45 37.26
C ASP A 239 -1.39 -22.63 37.37
N PRO A 240 -0.65 -21.74 38.07
CA PRO A 240 0.80 -21.85 38.24
C PRO A 240 1.27 -23.17 38.88
N MET A 241 0.41 -23.83 39.64
CA MET A 241 0.70 -25.11 40.30
C MET A 241 0.30 -26.33 39.45
N SER A 242 -0.44 -26.12 38.35
CA SER A 242 -0.83 -27.21 37.44
C SER A 242 0.36 -27.74 36.64
N ALA A 243 0.28 -29.03 36.27
CA ALA A 243 1.20 -29.67 35.34
C ALA A 243 0.97 -29.20 33.90
N ASP A 244 -0.26 -28.81 33.55
CA ASP A 244 -0.65 -28.40 32.19
C ASP A 244 -0.44 -26.91 31.90
N LYS A 245 0.24 -26.19 32.81
CA LYS A 245 0.51 -24.76 32.62
C LYS A 245 1.42 -24.53 31.42
N ARG A 246 1.18 -23.43 30.72
CA ARG A 246 2.09 -22.94 29.68
C ARG A 246 2.74 -21.66 30.14
N THR A 247 4.05 -21.56 29.98
CA THR A 247 4.82 -20.44 30.52
C THR A 247 5.70 -19.84 29.44
N ALA A 248 5.72 -18.52 29.35
CA ALA A 248 6.73 -17.76 28.62
C ALA A 248 7.46 -16.85 29.61
N TYR A 249 8.70 -16.48 29.31
CA TYR A 249 9.44 -15.56 30.17
C TYR A 249 10.27 -14.55 29.36
N VAL A 250 10.58 -13.44 30.00
CA VAL A 250 11.51 -12.43 29.51
C VAL A 250 12.44 -12.02 30.65
N ASP A 251 13.70 -11.74 30.31
CA ASP A 251 14.62 -11.10 31.22
C ASP A 251 14.38 -9.58 31.21
N ALA A 252 14.14 -8.96 32.37
CA ALA A 252 13.85 -7.54 32.44
C ALA A 252 14.98 -6.67 31.87
N GLN A 253 16.25 -7.11 31.97
CA GLN A 253 17.38 -6.37 31.38
C GLN A 253 17.34 -6.42 29.86
N VAL A 254 16.99 -7.58 29.28
CA VAL A 254 16.82 -7.74 27.82
C VAL A 254 15.63 -6.91 27.34
N ALA A 255 14.55 -6.86 28.12
CA ALA A 255 13.41 -6.03 27.82
C ALA A 255 13.79 -4.55 27.76
N THR A 256 14.58 -4.04 28.71
CA THR A 256 15.05 -2.65 28.71
C THR A 256 16.03 -2.33 27.57
N ALA A 257 16.83 -3.30 27.13
CA ALA A 257 17.81 -3.11 26.05
C ALA A 257 17.18 -3.16 24.64
N THR A 258 16.00 -3.75 24.51
CA THR A 258 15.28 -3.87 23.23
C THR A 258 14.28 -2.74 23.09
N SER A 259 14.35 -1.95 22.02
CA SER A 259 13.41 -0.85 21.84
C SER A 259 11.96 -1.35 21.74
N LEU A 260 11.02 -0.55 22.23
CA LEU A 260 9.59 -0.84 22.11
C LEU A 260 9.20 -1.03 20.64
N GLN A 261 9.69 -0.18 19.74
CA GLN A 261 9.42 -0.28 18.30
C GLN A 261 9.89 -1.60 17.69
N ASP A 262 11.04 -2.12 18.10
CA ASP A 262 11.54 -3.42 17.60
C ASP A 262 10.66 -4.57 18.09
N SER A 263 10.22 -4.51 19.35
CA SER A 263 9.32 -5.51 19.94
C SER A 263 7.96 -5.53 19.21
N VAL A 264 7.39 -4.35 18.95
CA VAL A 264 6.12 -4.22 18.21
C VAL A 264 6.28 -4.69 16.76
N ARG A 265 7.42 -4.40 16.10
CA ARG A 265 7.69 -4.91 14.74
C ARG A 265 7.75 -6.43 14.71
N GLN A 266 8.42 -7.06 15.67
CA GLN A 266 8.52 -8.52 15.77
C GLN A 266 7.17 -9.18 16.06
N LEU A 267 6.35 -8.58 16.93
CA LEU A 267 5.01 -9.05 17.23
C LEU A 267 4.10 -9.02 15.99
N ASN A 268 4.13 -7.91 15.24
CA ASN A 268 3.34 -7.78 14.01
C ASN A 268 3.75 -8.79 12.92
N ALA A 269 5.06 -9.09 12.81
CA ALA A 269 5.54 -10.11 11.89
C ALA A 269 5.00 -11.52 12.23
N LEU A 270 4.89 -11.86 13.52
CA LEU A 270 4.29 -13.12 13.97
C LEU A 270 2.81 -13.20 13.59
N ASN A 271 2.05 -12.13 13.82
CA ASN A 271 0.62 -12.08 13.50
C ASN A 271 0.37 -12.16 11.98
N ALA A 272 1.17 -11.49 11.16
CA ALA A 272 1.08 -11.57 9.71
C ALA A 272 1.32 -13.01 9.20
N THR A 273 2.29 -13.73 9.79
CA THR A 273 2.58 -15.13 9.44
C THR A 273 1.43 -16.07 9.83
N ALA A 274 0.81 -15.85 11.00
CA ALA A 274 -0.34 -16.62 11.46
C ALA A 274 -1.57 -16.38 10.57
N GLN A 275 -1.83 -15.13 10.15
CA GLN A 275 -2.93 -14.80 9.25
C GLN A 275 -2.74 -15.41 7.86
N GLN A 276 -1.53 -15.35 7.30
CA GLN A 276 -1.24 -15.98 6.01
C GLN A 276 -1.46 -17.50 6.04
N SER A 277 -1.04 -18.16 7.12
CA SER A 277 -1.27 -19.60 7.33
C SER A 277 -2.77 -19.92 7.43
N ALA A 278 -3.56 -19.08 8.10
CA ALA A 278 -5.01 -19.27 8.22
C ALA A 278 -5.76 -19.09 6.89
N VAL A 279 -5.35 -18.11 6.07
CA VAL A 279 -5.93 -17.88 4.74
C VAL A 279 -5.60 -19.04 3.78
N ALA A 280 -4.38 -19.57 3.83
CA ALA A 280 -4.00 -20.75 3.06
C ALA A 280 -4.83 -21.99 3.46
N ALA A 281 -5.00 -22.25 4.76
CA ALA A 281 -5.82 -23.36 5.26
C ALA A 281 -7.32 -23.21 4.87
N ALA A 282 -7.84 -21.98 4.85
CA ALA A 282 -9.23 -21.72 4.45
C ALA A 282 -9.48 -21.94 2.94
N GLN A 283 -8.45 -21.80 2.10
CA GLN A 283 -8.55 -22.02 0.65
C GLN A 283 -8.44 -23.49 0.24
N GLU A 284 -7.89 -24.36 1.09
CA GLU A 284 -7.77 -25.81 0.82
C GLU A 284 -9.02 -26.63 1.20
N THR A 285 -10.05 -26.01 1.78
CA THR A 285 -11.25 -26.73 2.27
C THR A 285 -12.57 -26.57 1.46
N PRO A 286 -12.60 -26.62 0.10
CA PRO A 286 -13.86 -26.89 -0.61
C PRO A 286 -13.92 -28.21 -1.42
N ASP A 287 -12.88 -29.05 -1.48
CA ASP A 287 -12.87 -30.19 -2.45
C ASP A 287 -13.10 -31.59 -1.84
N ALA A 288 -13.52 -31.69 -0.57
CA ALA A 288 -13.77 -32.97 0.09
C ALA A 288 -15.26 -33.37 0.18
N ALA A 289 -16.20 -32.47 -0.13
CA ALA A 289 -17.64 -32.73 0.02
C ALA A 289 -18.35 -33.22 -1.27
N GLN A 290 -17.68 -33.25 -2.42
CA GLN A 290 -18.32 -33.57 -3.72
C GLN A 290 -17.95 -34.93 -4.33
N ARG A 291 -17.20 -35.78 -3.62
CA ARG A 291 -16.97 -37.19 -3.99
C ARG A 291 -17.64 -38.15 -3.00
N ALA A 292 -18.96 -38.11 -2.93
CA ALA A 292 -19.72 -39.28 -2.51
C ALA A 292 -19.98 -40.16 -3.75
N PRO A 293 -19.54 -41.43 -3.79
CA PRO A 293 -19.85 -42.30 -4.91
C PRO A 293 -21.33 -42.68 -4.88
N ALA A 294 -22.02 -42.48 -6.00
CA ALA A 294 -23.34 -43.06 -6.22
C ALA A 294 -23.24 -44.59 -6.10
N ARG A 295 -24.06 -45.16 -5.22
CA ARG A 295 -24.35 -46.60 -5.16
C ARG A 295 -25.70 -46.85 -5.81
#